data_AF-A0A4U1FCY4-F1
#
_entry.id   AF-A0A4U1FCY4-F1
#
_cell.length_a   1.000
_cell.length_b   1.000
_cell.length_c   1.000
_cell.angle_alpha   90.00
_cell.angle_beta   90.00
_cell.angle_gamma   90.00
#
_symmetry.space_group_name_H-M   'P 1'
#
loop_
_entity.id
_entity.type
_entity.pdbx_description
1 polymer ?
#
loop_
_entity_poly.entity_id
_entity_poly.type
_entity_poly.pdbx_seq_one_letter_code
_entity_poly.pdbx_strand_id
1 'polypeptide(L)'
;MPSAAMACGPKKHLKHVAAPKRWTLDKPTGGFAPRPSTGPHELRECLPLIIFLRNRLKYALTGDELKKIFMQHFIKIDGKVRTDTTYPAGFTDVISIDKTREFLSDL
;
A
#
# COMPACT_ATOMS: atom_id res chain seq x y z
N MET A 1 5.47 23.85 -26.57
CA MET A 1 5.30 22.71 -25.65
C MET A 1 5.99 23.02 -24.32
N PRO A 2 5.33 23.54 -23.27
CA PRO A 2 5.95 23.60 -21.94
C PRO A 2 5.37 22.46 -21.07
N SER A 3 6.04 21.84 -20.10
CA SER A 3 7.30 22.15 -19.43
C SER A 3 7.81 20.86 -18.80
N ALA A 4 9.00 20.41 -19.17
CA ALA A 4 9.76 19.42 -18.42
C ALA A 4 10.77 20.16 -17.54
N ALA A 5 10.30 20.77 -16.45
CA ALA A 5 11.17 21.34 -15.42
C ALA A 5 10.53 21.17 -14.04
N MET A 6 10.52 19.93 -13.55
CA MET A 6 10.23 19.60 -12.15
C MET A 6 11.33 18.64 -11.68
N ALA A 7 12.53 19.18 -11.48
CA ALA A 7 13.64 18.45 -10.89
C ALA A 7 14.16 19.23 -9.67
N CYS A 8 13.49 19.04 -8.54
CA CYS A 8 14.01 19.35 -7.21
C CYS A 8 13.63 18.20 -6.27
N GLY A 9 14.43 17.13 -6.27
CA GLY A 9 14.38 16.05 -5.29
C GLY A 9 13.43 14.88 -5.58
N PRO A 10 13.34 13.91 -4.65
CA PRO A 10 12.56 12.70 -4.81
C PRO A 10 11.06 12.99 -4.98
N LYS A 11 10.45 12.39 -6.01
CA LYS A 11 9.01 12.53 -6.27
C LYS A 11 8.20 11.86 -5.15
N LYS A 12 7.32 12.62 -4.50
CA LYS A 12 6.47 12.15 -3.39
C LYS A 12 5.11 11.57 -3.84
N HIS A 13 4.71 11.80 -5.08
CA HIS A 13 3.42 11.39 -5.61
C HIS A 13 3.58 10.39 -6.76
N LEU A 14 2.66 9.41 -6.83
CA LEU A 14 2.58 8.43 -7.90
C LEU A 14 1.25 8.62 -8.65
N LYS A 15 1.33 8.82 -9.97
CA LYS A 15 0.12 8.86 -10.81
C LYS A 15 -0.47 7.45 -10.93
N HIS A 16 -1.79 7.37 -10.95
CA HIS A 16 -2.51 6.10 -11.04
C HIS A 16 -2.11 5.27 -12.27
N VAL A 17 -1.98 5.94 -13.42
CA VAL A 17 -1.59 5.33 -14.70
C VAL A 17 -0.16 4.74 -14.69
N ALA A 18 0.69 5.22 -13.79
CA ALA A 18 2.06 4.74 -13.63
C ALA A 18 2.20 3.67 -12.54
N ALA A 19 1.10 3.31 -11.87
CA ALA A 19 1.12 2.27 -10.85
C ALA A 19 1.34 0.89 -11.47
N PRO A 20 1.98 -0.04 -10.74
CA PRO A 20 2.16 -1.42 -11.20
C PRO A 20 0.83 -2.11 -11.50
N LYS A 21 0.75 -2.82 -12.63
CA LYS A 21 -0.47 -3.53 -13.06
C LYS A 21 -0.94 -4.59 -12.06
N ARG A 22 0.00 -5.22 -11.32
CA ARG A 22 -0.28 -6.25 -10.29
C ARG A 22 -1.10 -5.74 -9.11
N TRP A 23 -1.11 -4.42 -8.86
CA TRP A 23 -1.91 -3.84 -7.79
C TRP A 23 -3.42 -3.92 -8.05
N THR A 24 -3.82 -4.30 -9.27
CA THR A 24 -5.23 -4.47 -9.65
C THR A 24 -6.06 -3.24 -9.24
N LEU A 25 -5.52 -2.06 -9.54
CA LEU A 25 -6.21 -0.80 -9.34
C LEU A 25 -7.13 -0.53 -10.52
N ASP A 26 -8.39 -0.25 -10.24
CA ASP A 26 -9.40 0.05 -11.24
C ASP A 26 -9.21 1.45 -11.84
N LYS A 27 -9.40 1.58 -13.17
CA LYS A 27 -9.12 2.81 -13.93
C LYS A 27 -9.87 4.08 -13.48
N PRO A 28 -11.11 4.04 -12.92
CA PRO A 28 -11.85 5.26 -12.60
C PRO A 28 -11.62 5.83 -11.19
N THR A 29 -10.91 5.16 -10.27
CA THR A 29 -10.86 5.55 -8.84
C THR A 29 -10.10 6.86 -8.53
N GLY A 30 -9.44 7.50 -9.50
CA GLY A 30 -8.88 8.85 -9.36
C GLY A 30 -7.51 9.05 -10.01
N GLY A 31 -6.93 10.24 -9.85
CA GLY A 31 -5.68 10.61 -10.54
C GLY A 31 -4.40 10.03 -9.93
N PHE A 32 -4.42 9.68 -8.64
CA PHE A 32 -3.23 9.29 -7.87
C PHE A 32 -3.37 7.89 -7.26
N ALA A 33 -2.25 7.17 -7.23
CA ALA A 33 -2.12 5.91 -6.50
C ALA A 33 -1.32 6.15 -5.21
N PRO A 34 -1.53 5.31 -4.17
CA PRO A 34 -0.71 5.36 -2.98
C PRO A 34 0.75 5.10 -3.37
N ARG A 35 1.64 6.04 -3.01
CA ARG A 35 3.07 5.85 -3.22
C ARG A 35 3.61 5.06 -2.03
N PRO A 36 4.26 3.91 -2.24
CA PRO A 36 4.83 3.14 -1.16
C PRO A 36 5.93 3.95 -0.46
N SER A 37 5.99 3.84 0.85
CA SER A 37 7.10 4.36 1.66
C SER A 37 8.40 3.64 1.27
N THR A 38 9.55 4.28 1.52
CA THR A 38 10.85 3.61 1.38
C THR A 38 10.91 2.46 2.40
N GLY A 39 11.15 1.25 1.92
CA GLY A 39 11.17 0.05 2.75
C GLY A 39 11.93 -1.08 2.07
N PRO A 40 11.76 -2.33 2.53
CA PRO A 40 12.57 -3.46 2.08
C PRO A 40 12.39 -3.81 0.60
N HIS A 41 11.23 -3.51 0.03
CA HIS A 41 10.86 -3.91 -1.32
C HIS A 41 10.80 -2.73 -2.29
N GLU A 42 11.18 -3.00 -3.55
CA GLU A 42 11.09 -2.02 -4.62
C GLU A 42 9.63 -1.67 -4.95
N LEU A 43 9.41 -0.45 -5.48
CA LEU A 43 8.07 0.00 -5.90
C LEU A 43 7.42 -0.94 -6.93
N ARG A 44 8.27 -1.54 -7.78
CA ARG A 44 8.00 -2.65 -8.71
C ARG A 44 7.23 -3.82 -8.12
N GLU A 45 7.80 -4.28 -7.01
CA GLU A 45 7.66 -5.63 -6.48
C GLU A 45 6.95 -5.66 -5.13
N CYS A 46 6.67 -4.48 -4.56
CA CYS A 46 5.84 -4.34 -3.37
C CYS A 46 4.35 -4.23 -3.71
N LEU A 47 3.51 -4.59 -2.74
CA LEU A 47 2.10 -4.25 -2.68
C LEU A 47 1.88 -3.41 -1.41
N PRO A 48 1.49 -2.13 -1.53
CA PRO A 48 1.18 -1.30 -0.37
C PRO A 48 0.05 -1.90 0.47
N LEU A 49 0.18 -1.85 1.80
CA LEU A 49 -0.84 -2.41 2.70
C LEU A 49 -2.23 -1.80 2.49
N ILE A 50 -2.30 -0.51 2.16
CA ILE A 50 -3.56 0.16 1.84
C ILE A 50 -4.32 -0.53 0.70
N ILE A 51 -3.60 -1.02 -0.33
CA ILE A 51 -4.21 -1.73 -1.46
C ILE A 51 -4.58 -3.14 -1.04
N PHE A 52 -3.74 -3.80 -0.24
CA PHE A 52 -4.03 -5.15 0.25
C PHE A 52 -5.32 -5.19 1.07
N LEU A 53 -5.45 -4.34 2.09
CA LEU A 53 -6.65 -4.33 2.94
C LEU A 53 -7.92 -3.86 2.21
N ARG A 54 -7.79 -2.95 1.24
CA ARG A 54 -8.93 -2.41 0.48
C ARG A 54 -9.38 -3.34 -0.65
N ASN A 55 -8.46 -3.75 -1.52
CA ASN A 55 -8.80 -4.43 -2.78
C ASN A 55 -8.86 -5.95 -2.62
N ARG A 56 -8.04 -6.56 -1.75
CA ARG A 56 -8.06 -8.01 -1.50
C ARG A 56 -9.06 -8.37 -0.41
N LEU A 57 -8.84 -7.84 0.79
CA LEU A 57 -9.60 -8.23 1.99
C LEU A 57 -10.91 -7.46 2.18
N LYS A 58 -11.04 -6.29 1.55
CA LYS A 58 -12.22 -5.41 1.64
C LYS A 58 -12.65 -5.07 3.07
N TYR A 59 -11.70 -4.97 4.00
CA TYR A 59 -11.98 -4.57 5.39
C TYR A 59 -12.29 -3.08 5.55
N ALA A 60 -11.99 -2.28 4.54
CA ALA A 60 -12.29 -0.86 4.50
C ALA A 60 -12.61 -0.44 3.06
N LEU A 61 -13.49 0.54 2.92
CA LEU A 61 -13.87 1.11 1.64
C LEU A 61 -12.98 2.33 1.32
N THR A 62 -12.63 3.10 2.38
CA THR A 62 -11.92 4.38 2.26
C THR A 62 -10.55 4.34 2.94
N GLY A 63 -9.61 5.14 2.46
CA GLY A 63 -8.27 5.27 3.05
C GLY A 63 -8.27 5.76 4.51
N ASP A 64 -9.23 6.57 4.92
CA ASP A 64 -9.32 7.05 6.31
C ASP A 64 -9.80 5.98 7.30
N GLU A 65 -10.63 5.03 6.86
CA GLU A 65 -10.98 3.87 7.67
C GLU A 65 -9.76 2.98 7.90
N LEU A 66 -8.93 2.79 6.88
CA LEU A 66 -7.67 2.06 7.00
C LEU A 66 -6.75 2.72 8.01
N LYS A 67 -6.58 4.06 7.97
CA LYS A 67 -5.77 4.76 8.98
C LYS A 67 -6.25 4.44 10.40
N LYS A 68 -7.56 4.39 10.65
CA LYS A 68 -8.10 4.02 11.97
C LYS A 68 -7.71 2.59 12.36
N ILE A 69 -7.76 1.63 11.43
CA ILE A 69 -7.35 0.25 11.68
C ILE A 69 -5.84 0.17 11.99
N PHE A 70 -5.01 0.91 11.25
CA PHE A 70 -3.56 0.97 11.49
C PHE A 70 -3.20 1.61 12.83
N MET A 71 -3.92 2.65 13.25
CA MET A 71 -3.73 3.28 14.57
C MET A 71 -4.09 2.36 15.74
N GLN A 72 -4.88 1.32 15.52
CA GLN A 72 -5.20 0.31 16.53
C GLN A 72 -4.11 -0.77 16.68
N HIS A 73 -3.03 -0.73 15.89
CA HIS A 73 -1.87 -1.63 16.02
C HIS A 73 -2.18 -3.12 15.84
N PHE A 74 -3.27 -3.47 15.13
CA PHE A 74 -3.68 -4.86 14.91
C PHE A 74 -2.94 -5.57 13.78
N ILE A 75 -2.26 -4.82 12.90
CA ILE A 75 -1.60 -5.35 11.71
C ILE A 75 -0.11 -5.55 12.00
N LYS A 76 0.33 -6.79 11.86
CA LYS A 76 1.74 -7.20 12.01
C LYS A 76 2.26 -7.73 10.69
N ILE A 77 3.46 -7.32 10.31
CA ILE A 77 4.20 -7.86 9.17
C ILE A 77 5.44 -8.51 9.75
N ASP A 78 5.64 -9.79 9.47
CA ASP A 78 6.78 -10.56 10.00
C ASP A 78 6.87 -10.44 11.54
N GLY A 79 5.71 -10.50 12.21
CA GLY A 79 5.60 -10.35 13.67
C GLY A 79 5.80 -8.93 14.21
N LYS A 80 6.18 -7.95 13.38
CA LYS A 80 6.37 -6.55 13.79
C LYS A 80 5.12 -5.73 13.52
N VAL A 81 4.65 -5.02 14.53
CA VAL A 81 3.51 -4.10 14.39
C VAL A 81 3.91 -2.94 13.47
N ARG A 82 3.12 -2.69 12.43
CA ARG A 82 3.32 -1.58 11.50
C ARG A 82 2.09 -0.69 11.48
N THR A 83 2.30 0.61 11.62
CA THR A 83 1.27 1.65 11.56
C THR A 83 1.26 2.40 10.22
N ASP A 84 2.28 2.20 9.38
CA ASP A 84 2.39 2.85 8.07
C ASP A 84 1.46 2.17 7.06
N THR A 85 0.40 2.89 6.67
CA THR A 85 -0.59 2.45 5.66
C THR A 85 0.01 2.17 4.28
N THR A 86 1.10 2.85 3.94
CA THR A 86 1.81 2.79 2.65
C THR A 86 3.08 1.95 2.73
N TYR A 87 3.23 1.14 3.78
CA TYR A 87 4.36 0.23 3.91
C TYR A 87 4.42 -0.72 2.70
N PRO A 88 5.60 -0.86 2.07
CA PRO A 88 5.77 -1.77 0.96
C PRO A 88 5.86 -3.20 1.50
N ALA A 89 4.75 -3.94 1.48
CA ALA A 89 4.78 -5.37 1.77
C ALA A 89 5.23 -6.13 0.51
N GLY A 90 6.15 -7.06 0.69
CA GLY A 90 6.62 -7.97 -0.34
C GLY A 90 5.66 -9.13 -0.58
N PHE A 91 5.96 -9.93 -1.60
CA PHE A 91 5.30 -11.19 -1.87
C PHE A 91 5.55 -12.21 -0.74
N THR A 92 6.78 -12.25 -0.23
CA THR A 92 7.23 -13.19 0.80
C THR A 92 6.83 -12.79 2.23
N ASP A 93 6.11 -11.68 2.40
CA ASP A 93 5.79 -11.14 3.73
C ASP A 93 4.55 -11.81 4.32
N VAL A 94 4.65 -12.27 5.56
CA VAL A 94 3.51 -12.80 6.31
C VAL A 94 2.79 -11.65 7.01
N ILE A 95 1.53 -11.41 6.62
CA ILE A 95 0.67 -10.41 7.23
C ILE A 95 -0.24 -11.11 8.24
N SER A 96 -0.11 -10.73 9.51
CA SER A 96 -0.91 -11.26 10.61
C SER A 96 -1.86 -10.19 11.14
N ILE A 97 -3.14 -10.55 11.31
CA ILE A 97 -4.17 -9.68 11.87
C ILE A 97 -4.60 -10.23 13.22
N ASP A 98 -4.20 -9.55 14.30
CA ASP A 98 -4.35 -10.05 15.67
C ASP A 98 -5.83 -10.28 16.05
N LYS A 99 -6.71 -9.41 15.56
CA LYS A 99 -8.16 -9.43 15.86
C LYS A 99 -8.91 -10.57 15.19
N THR A 100 -8.52 -10.95 13.96
CA THR A 100 -9.20 -11.98 13.17
C THR A 100 -8.47 -13.32 13.24
N ARG A 101 -7.25 -13.37 13.80
CA ARG A 101 -6.36 -14.56 13.81
C ARG A 101 -6.10 -15.15 12.42
N GLU A 102 -6.18 -14.33 11.39
CA GLU A 102 -5.90 -14.77 10.03
C GLU A 102 -4.46 -14.43 9.65
N PHE A 103 -3.79 -15.40 9.04
CA PHE A 103 -2.47 -15.26 8.45
C PHE A 103 -2.64 -15.25 6.94
N LEU A 104 -2.32 -14.13 6.31
CA LEU A 104 -2.25 -14.07 4.85
C LEU A 104 -0.79 -13.94 4.42
N SER A 105 -0.34 -14.98 3.72
CA SER A 105 0.78 -14.96 2.81
C SER A 105 0.18 -14.92 1.39
N ASP A 106 0.19 -13.76 0.73
CA ASP A 106 -0.36 -13.63 -0.64
C ASP A 106 0.65 -14.18 -1.65
N LEU A 107 0.65 -15.52 -1.78
CA LEU A 107 1.41 -16.39 -2.69
C LEU A 107 2.94 -16.43 -2.51
#